data_AF-A0A258HGE0-F1
#
_entry.id   AF-A0A258HGE0-F1
#
_cell.length_a   1.000
_cell.length_b   1.000
_cell.length_c   1.000
_cell.angle_alpha   90.00
_cell.angle_beta   90.00
_cell.angle_gamma   90.00
#
_symmetry.space_group_name_H-M   'P 1'
#
loop_
_entity.id
_entity.type
_entity.pdbx_description
1 polymer ?
#
loop_
_entity_poly.entity_id
_entity_poly.type
_entity_poly.pdbx_seq_one_letter_code
_entity_poly.pdbx_strand_id
1 'polypeptide(L)'
;MIERAGRVVGGPTPIAAALAIVTAVAALALTAAPAGSQTRPAPAPNPVLEARAITRMVTAAEVADWARERRDAPAMIVAARMLGDIPTRRENGDEPFLTHAALLDEAETFAGGDRVLLDQISRERSPDKGVRASPFGAGPIVVVRRLRARETYSFTIEARRNEVLRVAAIGDGDTNIDLALRDQNGAVVCSDGSLDHYPVCTVARPQAGPIRIEIVNRGEVWSRVQILTN
;
A
#
# COMPACT_ATOMS: atom_id res chain seq x y z
N MET A 1 57.14 2.78 55.09
CA MET A 1 58.09 3.37 56.04
C MET A 1 58.76 4.54 55.35
N ILE A 2 58.51 5.76 55.87
CA ILE A 2 59.22 7.04 55.61
C ILE A 2 59.03 7.60 54.19
N GLU A 3 58.13 8.56 53.93
CA GLU A 3 57.97 9.93 54.43
C GLU A 3 59.06 10.92 53.94
N ARG A 4 58.56 12.06 53.44
CA ARG A 4 59.20 13.38 53.29
C ARG A 4 59.95 13.68 52.00
N ALA A 5 60.00 14.92 51.53
CA ALA A 5 59.21 16.15 51.69
C ALA A 5 59.99 17.23 50.93
N GLY A 6 59.30 18.32 50.56
CA GLY A 6 59.93 19.64 50.46
C GLY A 6 60.45 19.99 49.06
N ARG A 7 59.75 20.75 48.21
CA ARG A 7 59.28 22.15 48.32
C ARG A 7 60.41 23.16 48.06
N VAL A 8 60.05 24.20 47.29
CA VAL A 8 60.47 25.63 47.33
C VAL A 8 60.80 26.10 45.90
N VAL A 9 59.87 26.76 45.18
CA VAL A 9 59.50 28.21 45.14
C VAL A 9 60.42 29.05 44.24
N GLY A 10 59.80 29.84 43.36
CA GLY A 10 60.28 31.19 43.03
C GLY A 10 60.48 31.48 41.54
N GLY A 11 59.60 32.32 40.97
CA GLY A 11 59.79 32.98 39.65
C GLY A 11 60.93 34.01 39.66
N PRO A 12 61.19 34.77 38.56
CA PRO A 12 60.21 35.71 38.00
C PRO A 12 60.22 35.87 36.45
N THR A 13 59.26 36.63 35.94
CA THR A 13 59.13 37.27 34.60
C THR A 13 60.32 38.23 34.29
N PRO A 14 60.56 38.79 33.06
CA PRO A 14 59.61 39.15 31.99
C PRO A 14 60.08 39.07 30.50
N ILE A 15 59.08 39.23 29.60
CA ILE A 15 59.05 39.88 28.28
C ILE A 15 60.35 39.95 27.44
N ALA A 16 60.36 39.23 26.30
CA ALA A 16 61.03 39.67 25.08
C ALA A 16 60.29 39.11 23.86
N ALA A 17 59.84 40.01 22.99
CA ALA A 17 59.29 39.73 21.69
C ALA A 17 60.39 39.23 20.73
N ALA A 18 60.03 38.32 19.82
CA ALA A 18 60.18 38.52 18.37
C ALA A 18 60.25 37.18 17.61
N LEU A 19 59.31 37.06 16.68
CA LEU A 19 59.48 36.55 15.32
C LEU A 19 59.73 35.05 15.06
N ALA A 20 58.72 34.49 14.40
CA ALA A 20 58.79 33.56 13.27
C ALA A 20 59.37 32.17 13.51
N ILE A 21 58.48 31.17 13.47
CA ILE A 21 58.27 30.26 12.32
C ILE A 21 57.15 29.32 12.79
N VAL A 22 55.92 29.52 12.30
CA VAL A 22 54.85 28.52 12.45
C VAL A 22 54.72 27.84 11.10
N THR A 23 55.27 26.63 11.05
CA THR A 23 55.05 25.62 10.01
C THR A 23 53.55 25.37 9.82
N ALA A 24 53.03 25.69 8.64
CA ALA A 24 51.68 25.36 8.22
C ALA A 24 51.55 23.84 8.00
N VAL A 25 50.95 23.15 8.97
CA VAL A 25 50.42 21.79 8.77
C VAL A 25 49.05 21.95 8.10
N ALA A 26 48.99 21.78 6.79
CA ALA A 26 47.74 21.69 6.06
C ALA A 26 47.09 20.33 6.36
N ALA A 27 46.17 20.32 7.32
CA ALA A 27 45.32 19.18 7.58
C ALA A 27 44.36 18.99 6.39
N LEU A 28 44.57 17.93 5.60
CA LEU A 28 43.52 17.40 4.71
C LEU A 28 42.41 16.81 5.59
N ALA A 29 41.44 17.65 5.96
CA ALA A 29 40.16 17.15 6.43
C ALA A 29 39.41 16.59 5.22
N LEU A 30 39.44 15.26 5.05
CA LEU A 30 38.47 14.57 4.20
C LEU A 30 37.09 14.82 4.81
N THR A 31 36.35 15.77 4.24
CA THR A 31 34.92 15.93 4.49
C THR A 31 34.23 14.71 3.88
N ALA A 32 33.93 13.72 4.71
CA ALA A 32 32.98 12.67 4.36
C ALA A 32 31.62 13.34 4.15
N ALA A 33 31.28 13.65 2.90
CA ALA A 33 29.94 14.07 2.55
C ALA A 33 28.96 12.96 2.97
N PRO A 34 27.89 13.27 3.71
CA PRO A 34 26.87 12.26 4.00
C PRO A 34 26.35 11.74 2.67
N ALA A 35 26.40 10.42 2.47
CA ALA A 35 25.76 9.78 1.35
C ALA A 35 24.27 10.13 1.40
N GLY A 36 23.85 11.08 0.58
CA GLY A 36 22.45 11.44 0.45
C GLY A 36 21.66 10.21 0.06
N SER A 37 20.66 9.85 0.86
CA SER A 37 19.69 8.83 0.52
C SER A 37 19.11 9.17 -0.85
N GLN A 38 19.52 8.45 -1.89
CA GLN A 38 18.90 8.59 -3.21
C GLN A 38 17.47 8.05 -3.09
N THR A 39 16.51 8.94 -2.86
CA THR A 39 15.09 8.60 -2.92
C THR A 39 14.79 8.16 -4.36
N ARG A 40 14.68 6.85 -4.56
CA ARG A 40 14.28 6.28 -5.85
C ARG A 40 12.90 6.86 -6.22
N PRO A 41 12.71 7.37 -7.45
CA PRO A 41 11.41 7.86 -7.88
C PRO A 41 10.34 6.78 -7.69
N ALA A 42 9.16 7.18 -7.21
CA ALA A 42 8.01 6.28 -7.15
C ALA A 42 7.76 5.70 -8.56
N PRO A 43 7.38 4.41 -8.67
CA PRO A 43 7.01 3.83 -9.96
C PRO A 43 5.93 4.68 -10.64
N ALA A 44 6.04 4.86 -11.95
CA ALA A 44 5.00 5.56 -12.70
C ALA A 44 3.72 4.70 -12.80
N PRO A 45 2.52 5.33 -12.85
CA PRO A 45 1.28 4.63 -13.17
C PRO A 45 1.39 3.88 -14.49
N ASN A 46 0.82 2.69 -14.54
CA ASN A 46 0.76 1.88 -15.75
C ASN A 46 -0.58 1.13 -15.78
N PRO A 47 -1.50 1.52 -16.67
CA PRO A 47 -2.88 1.04 -16.63
C PRO A 47 -2.99 -0.47 -16.82
N VAL A 48 -2.07 -1.08 -17.58
CA VAL A 48 -2.04 -2.54 -17.79
C VAL A 48 -1.56 -3.26 -16.53
N LEU A 49 -0.54 -2.74 -15.85
CA LEU A 49 -0.05 -3.32 -14.59
C LEU A 49 -1.08 -3.17 -13.48
N GLU A 50 -1.71 -2.00 -13.40
CA GLU A 50 -2.74 -1.69 -12.41
C GLU A 50 -4.00 -2.53 -12.64
N ALA A 51 -4.45 -2.71 -13.89
CA ALA A 51 -5.56 -3.61 -14.19
C ALA A 51 -5.26 -5.06 -13.76
N ARG A 52 -4.02 -5.55 -13.98
CA ARG A 52 -3.61 -6.88 -13.47
C ARG A 52 -3.59 -6.95 -11.95
N ALA A 53 -3.21 -5.86 -11.28
CA ALA A 53 -3.26 -5.75 -9.83
C ALA A 53 -4.70 -5.88 -9.33
N ILE A 54 -5.65 -5.18 -9.96
CA ILE A 54 -7.08 -5.27 -9.65
C ILE A 54 -7.57 -6.71 -9.82
N THR A 55 -7.18 -7.41 -10.90
CA THR A 55 -7.50 -8.85 -11.05
C THR A 55 -6.98 -9.67 -9.87
N ARG A 56 -5.71 -9.50 -9.48
CA ARG A 56 -5.14 -10.25 -8.35
C ARG A 56 -5.82 -9.91 -7.02
N MET A 57 -6.23 -8.67 -6.82
CA MET A 57 -6.97 -8.23 -5.63
C MET A 57 -8.37 -8.86 -5.57
N VAL A 58 -9.11 -8.88 -6.70
CA VAL A 58 -10.42 -9.54 -6.78
C VAL A 58 -10.28 -11.03 -6.45
N THR A 59 -9.32 -11.74 -7.07
CA THR A 59 -9.09 -13.16 -6.76
C THR A 59 -8.68 -13.37 -5.31
N ALA A 60 -7.91 -12.46 -4.70
CA ALA A 60 -7.59 -12.54 -3.28
C ALA A 60 -8.85 -12.38 -2.41
N ALA A 61 -9.81 -11.54 -2.81
CA ALA A 61 -11.09 -11.39 -2.12
C ALA A 61 -11.91 -12.69 -2.20
N GLU A 62 -12.00 -13.32 -3.37
CA GLU A 62 -12.69 -14.61 -3.57
C GLU A 62 -12.05 -15.73 -2.73
N VAL A 63 -10.71 -15.81 -2.68
CA VAL A 63 -10.01 -16.79 -1.85
C VAL A 63 -10.25 -16.51 -0.35
N ALA A 64 -10.24 -15.24 0.05
CA ALA A 64 -10.54 -14.85 1.43
C ALA A 64 -11.98 -15.23 1.82
N ASP A 65 -12.94 -15.05 0.91
CA ASP A 65 -14.33 -15.44 1.13
C ASP A 65 -14.49 -16.95 1.33
N TRP A 66 -13.90 -17.74 0.41
CA TRP A 66 -13.86 -19.19 0.55
C TRP A 66 -13.21 -19.65 1.86
N ALA A 67 -12.16 -18.95 2.31
CA ALA A 67 -11.49 -19.20 3.57
C ALA A 67 -12.37 -18.86 4.78
N ARG A 68 -13.17 -17.78 4.73
CA ARG A 68 -14.13 -17.40 5.80
C ARG A 68 -15.19 -18.46 6.00
N GLU A 69 -15.80 -18.94 4.91
CA GLU A 69 -16.83 -19.98 4.96
C GLU A 69 -16.36 -21.24 5.72
N ARG A 70 -15.07 -21.56 5.60
CA ARG A 70 -14.45 -22.77 6.17
C ARG A 70 -13.66 -22.51 7.45
N ARG A 71 -13.47 -21.24 7.82
CA ARG A 71 -12.49 -20.80 8.83
C ARG A 71 -11.09 -21.39 8.56
N ASP A 72 -10.67 -21.39 7.31
CA ASP A 72 -9.41 -21.98 6.84
C ASP A 72 -8.27 -20.95 6.91
N ALA A 73 -7.44 -21.03 7.95
CA ALA A 73 -6.29 -20.14 8.13
C ALA A 73 -5.24 -20.26 7.00
N PRO A 74 -4.80 -21.46 6.55
CA PRO A 74 -3.90 -21.60 5.40
C PRO A 74 -4.37 -20.87 4.14
N ALA A 75 -5.64 -20.99 3.76
CA ALA A 75 -6.20 -20.31 2.60
C ALA A 75 -6.27 -18.79 2.80
N MET A 76 -6.61 -18.32 4.00
CA MET A 76 -6.57 -16.89 4.31
C MET A 76 -5.15 -16.31 4.19
N ILE A 77 -4.12 -17.07 4.59
CA ILE A 77 -2.71 -16.68 4.38
C ILE A 77 -2.37 -16.59 2.88
N VAL A 78 -2.89 -17.50 2.05
CA VAL A 78 -2.71 -17.42 0.59
C VAL A 78 -3.34 -16.15 0.03
N ALA A 79 -4.56 -15.81 0.43
CA ALA A 79 -5.22 -14.57 0.04
C ALA A 79 -4.40 -13.34 0.45
N ALA A 80 -3.88 -13.33 1.69
CA ALA A 80 -3.00 -12.26 2.17
C ALA A 80 -1.75 -12.10 1.30
N ARG A 81 -1.05 -13.21 1.00
CA ARG A 81 0.15 -13.21 0.14
C ARG A 81 -0.12 -12.69 -1.26
N MET A 82 -1.32 -12.89 -1.80
CA MET A 82 -1.69 -12.33 -3.09
C MET A 82 -1.66 -10.80 -3.09
N LEU A 83 -1.88 -10.17 -1.94
CA LEU A 83 -1.86 -8.72 -1.76
C LEU A 83 -0.50 -8.16 -1.36
N GLY A 84 0.40 -8.98 -0.82
CA GLY A 84 1.66 -8.52 -0.19
C GLY A 84 2.55 -7.64 -1.07
N ASP A 85 2.57 -7.89 -2.38
CA ASP A 85 3.38 -7.14 -3.35
C ASP A 85 2.58 -6.07 -4.13
N ILE A 86 1.30 -5.86 -3.81
CA ILE A 86 0.44 -4.91 -4.52
C ILE A 86 0.44 -3.57 -3.77
N PRO A 87 1.18 -2.55 -4.23
CA PRO A 87 1.01 -1.20 -3.71
C PRO A 87 -0.40 -0.71 -4.06
N THR A 88 -0.92 0.22 -3.27
CA THR A 88 -2.20 0.86 -3.55
C THR A 88 -2.06 2.37 -3.35
N ARG A 89 -2.77 3.13 -4.20
CA ARG A 89 -2.86 4.58 -4.10
C ARG A 89 -4.18 4.92 -3.47
N ARG A 90 -4.16 5.31 -2.19
CA ARG A 90 -5.40 5.68 -1.49
C ARG A 90 -5.86 7.06 -1.94
N GLU A 91 -7.13 7.14 -2.28
CA GLU A 91 -7.85 8.41 -2.38
C GLU A 91 -8.86 8.52 -1.23
N ASN A 92 -9.32 9.76 -0.98
CA ASN A 92 -10.22 10.12 0.12
C ASN A 92 -11.27 9.03 0.43
N GLY A 93 -11.38 8.61 1.69
CA GLY A 93 -12.35 7.59 2.11
C GLY A 93 -12.00 6.90 3.41
N ASP A 94 -12.78 5.87 3.74
CA ASP A 94 -12.53 4.99 4.88
C ASP A 94 -11.24 4.15 4.66
N GLU A 95 -10.81 3.44 5.70
CA GLU A 95 -9.66 2.55 5.63
C GLU A 95 -9.96 1.31 4.75
N PRO A 96 -9.06 0.94 3.80
CA PRO A 96 -9.16 -0.32 3.06
C PRO A 96 -9.27 -1.53 3.99
N PHE A 97 -10.22 -2.41 3.70
CA PHE A 97 -10.45 -3.62 4.48
C PHE A 97 -9.88 -4.86 3.78
N LEU A 98 -9.79 -4.86 2.45
CA LEU A 98 -9.07 -5.91 1.71
C LEU A 98 -7.60 -5.50 1.63
N THR A 99 -6.83 -5.84 2.66
CA THR A 99 -5.40 -5.56 2.76
C THR A 99 -4.63 -6.79 3.22
N HIS A 100 -3.34 -6.87 2.88
CA HIS A 100 -2.45 -7.94 3.37
C HIS A 100 -2.52 -8.08 4.90
N ALA A 101 -2.43 -6.97 5.64
CA ALA A 101 -2.46 -6.99 7.09
C ALA A 101 -3.81 -7.46 7.66
N ALA A 102 -4.93 -6.94 7.14
CA ALA A 102 -6.26 -7.32 7.62
C ALA A 102 -6.56 -8.81 7.39
N LEU A 103 -6.14 -9.37 6.24
CA LEU A 103 -6.31 -10.81 5.98
C LEU A 103 -5.42 -11.66 6.90
N LEU A 104 -4.21 -11.20 7.26
CA LEU A 104 -3.40 -11.90 8.26
C LEU A 104 -3.98 -11.83 9.68
N ASP A 105 -4.61 -10.72 10.06
CA ASP A 105 -5.34 -10.60 11.33
C ASP A 105 -6.51 -11.61 11.40
N GLU A 106 -7.21 -11.78 10.29
CA GLU A 106 -8.29 -12.77 10.16
C GLU A 106 -7.76 -14.21 10.17
N ALA A 107 -6.65 -14.47 9.46
CA ALA A 107 -5.98 -15.77 9.48
C ALA A 107 -5.52 -16.17 10.89
N GLU A 108 -5.03 -15.21 11.68
CA GLU A 108 -4.63 -15.41 13.07
C GLU A 108 -5.82 -15.81 13.95
N THR A 109 -6.99 -15.21 13.70
CA THR A 109 -8.25 -15.59 14.35
C THR A 109 -8.65 -17.03 14.00
N PHE A 110 -8.46 -17.46 12.75
CA PHE A 110 -8.76 -18.82 12.30
C PHE A 110 -7.73 -19.85 12.80
N ALA A 111 -6.48 -19.46 12.98
CA ALA A 111 -5.42 -20.33 13.49
C ALA A 111 -5.69 -20.83 14.91
N GLY A 112 -6.49 -20.13 15.71
CA GLY A 112 -6.99 -20.62 17.00
C GLY A 112 -5.90 -21.00 18.01
N GLY A 113 -4.70 -20.42 17.90
CA GLY A 113 -3.56 -20.75 18.75
C GLY A 113 -2.59 -21.80 18.20
N ASP A 114 -2.82 -22.35 17.00
CA ASP A 114 -1.88 -23.24 16.34
C ASP A 114 -0.54 -22.52 16.10
N ARG A 115 0.48 -22.93 16.85
CA ARG A 115 1.81 -22.32 16.80
C ARG A 115 2.44 -22.35 15.42
N VAL A 116 2.22 -23.40 14.64
CA VAL A 116 2.83 -23.53 13.31
C VAL A 116 2.25 -22.47 12.37
N LEU A 117 0.93 -22.29 12.41
CA LEU A 117 0.24 -21.28 11.61
C LEU A 117 0.56 -19.86 12.08
N LEU A 118 0.62 -19.63 13.39
CA LEU A 118 1.01 -18.34 13.96
C LEU A 118 2.45 -17.95 13.57
N ASP A 119 3.39 -18.89 13.63
CA ASP A 119 4.76 -18.67 13.18
C ASP A 119 4.81 -18.36 11.67
N GLN A 120 3.96 -19.01 10.86
CA GLN A 120 3.82 -18.70 9.43
C GLN A 120 3.29 -17.28 9.23
N ILE A 121 2.20 -16.89 9.89
CA ILE A 121 1.61 -15.55 9.82
C ILE A 121 2.65 -14.49 10.21
N SER A 122 3.41 -14.71 11.29
CA SER A 122 4.47 -13.81 11.74
C SER A 122 5.56 -13.59 10.68
N ARG A 123 5.93 -14.65 9.95
CA ARG A 123 6.87 -14.54 8.83
C ARG A 123 6.28 -13.73 7.68
N GLU A 124 5.00 -13.90 7.35
CA GLU A 124 4.35 -13.11 6.30
C GLU A 124 4.24 -11.62 6.67
N ARG A 125 3.99 -11.30 7.95
CA ARG A 125 3.99 -9.91 8.43
C ARG A 125 5.37 -9.25 8.34
N SER A 126 6.43 -10.04 8.39
CA SER A 126 7.79 -9.53 8.38
C SER A 126 8.13 -9.06 6.96
N PRO A 127 8.31 -7.74 6.72
CA PRO A 127 8.69 -7.28 5.41
C PRO A 127 10.06 -7.87 5.08
N ASP A 128 10.18 -8.53 3.94
CA ASP A 128 11.48 -8.76 3.33
C ASP A 128 12.18 -7.40 3.24
N LYS A 129 13.32 -7.26 3.92
CA LYS A 129 14.05 -5.99 4.16
C LYS A 129 14.70 -5.39 2.90
N GLY A 130 14.18 -5.68 1.71
CA GLY A 130 14.66 -5.17 0.43
C GLY A 130 13.59 -4.37 -0.30
N VAL A 131 13.98 -3.26 -0.93
CA VAL A 131 13.11 -2.54 -1.87
C VAL A 131 12.98 -3.37 -3.14
N ARG A 132 11.99 -4.26 -3.19
CA ARG A 132 11.57 -4.89 -4.45
C ARG A 132 10.63 -3.92 -5.16
N ALA A 133 10.93 -3.59 -6.41
CA ALA A 133 9.94 -2.91 -7.24
C ALA A 133 8.74 -3.85 -7.41
N SER A 134 7.54 -3.37 -7.11
CA SER A 134 6.33 -4.16 -7.31
C SER A 134 6.15 -4.49 -8.80
N PRO A 135 5.74 -5.73 -9.15
CA PRO A 135 5.39 -6.06 -10.53
C PRO A 135 4.13 -5.32 -11.02
N PHE A 136 3.45 -4.57 -10.15
CA PHE A 136 2.21 -3.84 -10.42
C PHE A 136 2.41 -2.32 -10.57
N GLY A 137 3.65 -1.84 -10.68
CA GLY A 137 3.93 -0.40 -10.84
C GLY A 137 3.54 0.41 -9.60
N ALA A 138 2.84 1.52 -9.80
CA ALA A 138 2.31 2.35 -8.71
C ALA A 138 1.12 1.71 -7.97
N GLY A 139 0.49 0.70 -8.59
CA GLY A 139 -0.69 0.04 -8.06
C GLY A 139 -1.99 0.83 -8.27
N PRO A 140 -3.15 0.17 -8.11
CA PRO A 140 -4.44 0.77 -8.38
C PRO A 140 -4.79 1.84 -7.34
N ILE A 141 -5.68 2.74 -7.74
CA ILE A 141 -6.38 3.64 -6.83
C ILE A 141 -7.39 2.85 -6.01
N VAL A 142 -7.46 3.14 -4.72
CA VAL A 142 -8.39 2.52 -3.78
C VAL A 142 -9.21 3.59 -3.08
N VAL A 143 -10.53 3.43 -3.11
CA VAL A 143 -11.50 4.28 -2.43
C VAL A 143 -12.46 3.39 -1.65
N VAL A 144 -12.70 3.69 -0.37
CA VAL A 144 -13.65 2.93 0.45
C VAL A 144 -14.86 3.79 0.79
N ARG A 145 -16.05 3.20 0.66
CA ARG A 145 -17.34 3.83 0.98
C ARG A 145 -18.21 2.89 1.79
N ARG A 146 -19.09 3.46 2.62
CA ARG A 146 -20.23 2.76 3.20
C ARG A 146 -21.46 3.10 2.40
N LEU A 147 -22.11 2.08 1.84
CA LEU A 147 -23.35 2.23 1.09
C LEU A 147 -24.50 1.73 1.95
N ARG A 148 -25.52 2.56 2.15
CA ARG A 148 -26.77 2.13 2.78
C ARG A 148 -27.47 1.09 1.91
N ALA A 149 -28.45 0.40 2.50
CA ALA A 149 -29.36 -0.47 1.78
C ALA A 149 -29.94 0.26 0.55
N ARG A 150 -29.91 -0.40 -0.60
CA ARG A 150 -30.42 0.13 -1.88
C ARG A 150 -29.75 1.43 -2.38
N GLU A 151 -28.66 1.89 -1.75
CA GLU A 151 -27.96 3.11 -2.15
C GLU A 151 -27.20 2.91 -3.47
N THR A 152 -27.23 3.94 -4.32
CA THR A 152 -26.37 4.04 -5.51
C THR A 152 -25.34 5.14 -5.28
N TYR A 153 -24.06 4.75 -5.26
CA TYR A 153 -22.95 5.69 -5.28
C TYR A 153 -22.46 5.87 -6.71
N SER A 154 -22.25 7.13 -7.12
CA SER A 154 -21.74 7.42 -8.46
C SER A 154 -20.67 8.50 -8.44
N PHE A 155 -19.69 8.35 -9.30
CA PHE A 155 -18.64 9.34 -9.55
C PHE A 155 -18.18 9.24 -11.01
N THR A 156 -17.45 10.25 -11.47
CA THR A 156 -16.96 10.32 -12.85
C THR A 156 -15.45 10.30 -12.86
N ILE A 157 -14.88 9.56 -13.81
CA ILE A 157 -13.45 9.55 -14.10
C ILE A 157 -13.21 9.94 -15.56
N GLU A 158 -12.01 10.41 -15.87
CA GLU A 158 -11.58 10.67 -17.24
C GLU A 158 -10.89 9.44 -17.82
N ALA A 159 -11.56 8.73 -18.73
CA ALA A 159 -10.96 7.61 -19.44
C ALA A 159 -9.98 8.11 -20.51
N ARG A 160 -8.85 7.43 -20.63
CA ARG A 160 -7.83 7.72 -21.64
C ARG A 160 -7.97 6.78 -22.82
N ARG A 161 -7.88 7.33 -24.03
CA ARG A 161 -8.02 6.55 -25.27
C ARG A 161 -7.01 5.41 -25.31
N ASN A 162 -7.49 4.20 -25.61
CA ASN A 162 -6.67 2.98 -25.78
C ASN A 162 -5.86 2.53 -24.54
N GLU A 163 -6.12 3.11 -23.37
CA GLU A 163 -5.63 2.56 -22.10
C GLU A 163 -6.71 1.66 -21.52
N VAL A 164 -6.35 0.46 -21.06
CA VAL A 164 -7.33 -0.42 -20.39
C VAL A 164 -7.93 0.32 -19.20
N LEU A 165 -9.25 0.36 -19.10
CA LEU A 165 -9.95 0.82 -17.90
C LEU A 165 -10.52 -0.40 -17.20
N ARG A 166 -10.12 -0.63 -15.96
CA ARG A 166 -10.67 -1.70 -15.13
C ARG A 166 -11.14 -1.11 -13.81
N VAL A 167 -12.39 -1.43 -13.46
CA VAL A 167 -13.01 -1.03 -12.20
C VAL A 167 -13.52 -2.28 -11.51
N ALA A 168 -13.29 -2.39 -10.21
CA ALA A 168 -13.90 -3.41 -9.37
C ALA A 168 -14.50 -2.76 -8.12
N ALA A 169 -15.59 -3.31 -7.62
CA ALA A 169 -16.17 -2.91 -6.34
C ALA A 169 -16.23 -4.13 -5.44
N ILE A 170 -15.37 -4.18 -4.42
CA ILE A 170 -15.30 -5.31 -3.48
C ILE A 170 -16.18 -4.98 -2.29
N GLY A 171 -17.27 -5.71 -2.09
CA GLY A 171 -18.10 -5.68 -0.89
C GLY A 171 -17.44 -6.42 0.28
N ASP A 172 -17.92 -6.16 1.49
CA ASP A 172 -17.49 -6.86 2.71
C ASP A 172 -18.13 -8.23 2.92
N GLY A 173 -19.01 -8.66 2.00
CA GLY A 173 -19.68 -9.96 2.02
C GLY A 173 -21.12 -9.94 2.55
N ASP A 174 -21.61 -8.79 3.03
CA ASP A 174 -22.95 -8.71 3.64
C ASP A 174 -24.10 -8.60 2.61
N THR A 175 -23.82 -8.14 1.37
CA THR A 175 -24.86 -7.82 0.39
C THR A 175 -24.38 -7.84 -1.06
N ASN A 176 -25.25 -8.21 -2.01
CA ASN A 176 -24.95 -8.15 -3.44
C ASN A 176 -24.61 -6.71 -3.89
N ILE A 177 -23.51 -6.55 -4.62
CA ILE A 177 -23.06 -5.26 -5.16
C ILE A 177 -23.07 -5.34 -6.69
N ASP A 178 -23.69 -4.35 -7.33
CA ASP A 178 -23.64 -4.21 -8.79
C ASP A 178 -22.71 -3.06 -9.19
N LEU A 179 -22.12 -3.18 -10.36
CA LEU A 179 -21.28 -2.17 -11.00
C LEU A 179 -21.76 -1.88 -12.42
N ALA A 180 -21.87 -0.60 -12.78
CA ALA A 180 -22.09 -0.18 -14.16
C ALA A 180 -21.19 1.01 -14.52
N LEU A 181 -20.63 0.96 -15.73
CA LEU A 181 -19.87 2.04 -16.34
C LEU A 181 -20.68 2.59 -17.53
N ARG A 182 -20.86 3.90 -17.55
CA ARG A 182 -21.58 4.62 -18.62
C ARG A 182 -20.69 5.66 -19.27
N ASP A 183 -20.78 5.77 -20.59
CA ASP A 183 -20.10 6.83 -21.32
C ASP A 183 -20.79 8.20 -21.16
N GLN A 184 -20.20 9.21 -21.78
CA GLN A 184 -20.72 10.59 -21.81
C GLN A 184 -22.14 10.72 -22.41
N ASN A 185 -22.59 9.74 -23.21
CA ASN A 185 -23.94 9.70 -23.79
C ASN A 185 -24.93 8.93 -22.89
N GLY A 186 -24.47 8.42 -21.75
CA GLY A 186 -25.24 7.57 -20.84
C GLY A 186 -25.34 6.10 -21.26
N ALA A 187 -24.67 5.71 -22.36
CA ALA A 187 -24.68 4.34 -22.84
C ALA A 187 -23.84 3.46 -21.91
N VAL A 188 -24.37 2.29 -21.53
CA VAL A 188 -23.65 1.32 -20.70
C VAL A 188 -22.53 0.70 -21.54
N VAL A 189 -21.28 0.96 -21.15
CA VAL A 189 -20.10 0.40 -21.81
C VAL A 189 -19.62 -0.88 -21.13
N CYS A 190 -19.98 -1.07 -19.87
CA CYS A 190 -19.80 -2.31 -19.13
C CYS A 190 -20.76 -2.35 -17.94
N SER A 191 -21.24 -3.53 -17.59
CA SER A 191 -21.96 -3.77 -16.35
C SER A 191 -21.67 -5.16 -15.82
N ASP A 192 -21.62 -5.29 -14.51
CA ASP A 192 -21.60 -6.54 -13.79
C ASP A 192 -22.65 -6.46 -12.68
N GLY A 193 -23.65 -7.33 -12.77
CA GLY A 193 -24.75 -7.45 -11.81
C GLY A 193 -24.97 -8.91 -11.43
N SER A 194 -23.88 -9.69 -11.45
CA SER A 194 -23.85 -11.04 -10.92
C SER A 194 -24.25 -11.01 -9.45
N LEU A 195 -24.87 -12.09 -8.94
CA LEU A 195 -25.32 -12.16 -7.54
C LEU A 195 -24.15 -12.45 -6.60
N ASP A 196 -23.15 -11.57 -6.59
CA ASP A 196 -21.93 -11.69 -5.80
C ASP A 196 -21.54 -10.35 -5.14
N HIS A 197 -20.42 -10.36 -4.43
CA HIS A 197 -19.93 -9.20 -3.71
C HIS A 197 -18.73 -8.55 -4.41
N TYR A 198 -18.38 -8.98 -5.62
CA TYR A 198 -17.12 -8.64 -6.28
C TYR A 198 -17.29 -8.26 -7.77
N PRO A 199 -18.27 -7.41 -8.15
CA PRO A 199 -18.46 -7.05 -9.54
C PRO A 199 -17.24 -6.38 -10.16
N VAL A 200 -16.95 -6.75 -11.41
CA VAL A 200 -15.79 -6.28 -12.16
C VAL A 200 -16.20 -5.84 -13.56
N CYS A 201 -15.72 -4.65 -13.92
CA CYS A 201 -15.82 -4.15 -15.29
C CYS A 201 -14.45 -3.90 -15.92
N THR A 202 -14.29 -4.32 -17.17
CA THR A 202 -13.08 -4.02 -17.96
C THR A 202 -13.46 -3.52 -19.34
N VAL A 203 -13.05 -2.29 -19.64
CA VAL A 203 -13.16 -1.68 -20.96
C VAL A 203 -11.76 -1.67 -21.57
N ALA A 204 -11.48 -2.62 -22.47
CA ALA A 204 -10.13 -2.83 -23.01
C ALA A 204 -9.62 -1.66 -23.88
N ARG A 205 -10.53 -0.97 -24.58
CA ARG A 205 -10.24 0.15 -25.49
C ARG A 205 -11.30 1.24 -25.33
N PRO A 206 -11.29 1.99 -24.22
CA PRO A 206 -12.24 3.08 -24.02
C PRO A 206 -11.96 4.22 -25.00
N GLN A 207 -13.01 4.95 -25.35
CA GLN A 207 -12.86 6.27 -25.96
C GLN A 207 -12.34 7.24 -24.89
N ALA A 208 -11.62 8.28 -25.30
CA ALA A 208 -11.27 9.35 -24.37
C ALA A 208 -12.52 10.13 -23.97
N GLY A 209 -12.64 10.45 -22.69
CA GLY A 209 -13.74 11.27 -22.15
C GLY A 209 -14.26 10.76 -20.81
N PRO A 210 -15.30 11.42 -20.27
CA PRO A 210 -15.84 11.09 -18.97
C PRO A 210 -16.57 9.74 -19.01
N ILE A 211 -16.26 8.89 -18.04
CA ILE A 211 -16.99 7.66 -17.73
C ILE A 211 -17.62 7.81 -16.35
N ARG A 212 -18.94 7.67 -16.28
CA ARG A 212 -19.66 7.59 -15.01
C ARG A 212 -19.62 6.17 -14.50
N ILE A 213 -19.13 5.99 -13.28
CA ILE A 213 -19.15 4.73 -12.54
C ILE A 213 -20.32 4.78 -11.57
N GLU A 214 -21.15 3.73 -11.59
CA GLU A 214 -22.30 3.54 -10.72
C GLU A 214 -22.13 2.24 -9.96
N ILE A 215 -22.17 2.30 -8.63
CA ILE A 215 -22.07 1.15 -7.74
C ILE A 215 -23.33 1.10 -6.89
N VAL A 216 -24.00 -0.04 -6.88
CA VAL A 216 -25.30 -0.18 -6.24
C VAL A 216 -25.25 -1.28 -5.19
N ASN A 217 -25.60 -0.95 -3.96
CA ASN A 217 -25.89 -1.96 -2.95
C ASN A 217 -27.30 -2.51 -3.22
N ARG A 218 -27.42 -3.78 -3.59
CA ARG A 218 -28.71 -4.40 -3.94
C ARG A 218 -29.47 -4.97 -2.75
N GLY A 219 -28.86 -5.11 -1.59
CA GLY A 219 -29.51 -5.69 -0.42
C GLY A 219 -30.17 -4.69 0.53
N GLU A 220 -30.65 -5.24 1.62
CA GLU A 220 -31.46 -4.57 2.65
C GLU A 220 -30.64 -4.05 3.84
N VAL A 221 -29.33 -4.35 3.85
CA VAL A 221 -28.39 -3.89 4.88
C VAL A 221 -27.34 -2.97 4.27
N TRP A 222 -26.68 -2.19 5.12
CA TRP A 222 -25.53 -1.40 4.69
C TRP A 222 -24.32 -2.31 4.48
N SER A 223 -23.40 -1.90 3.61
CA SER A 223 -22.11 -2.59 3.40
C SER A 223 -20.97 -1.61 3.16
N ARG A 224 -19.75 -2.03 3.50
CA ARG A 224 -18.53 -1.38 3.01
C ARG A 224 -18.20 -1.89 1.63
N VAL A 225 -17.80 -0.97 0.77
CA VAL A 225 -17.35 -1.25 -0.58
C VAL A 225 -15.98 -0.61 -0.81
N GLN A 226 -15.00 -1.43 -1.17
CA GLN A 226 -13.67 -1.02 -1.57
C GLN A 226 -13.58 -1.02 -3.10
N ILE A 227 -13.55 0.17 -3.66
CA ILE A 227 -13.55 0.45 -5.09
C ILE A 227 -12.11 0.52 -5.57
N LEU A 228 -11.81 -0.20 -6.65
CA LEU A 228 -10.50 -0.28 -7.28
C LEU A 228 -10.58 0.26 -8.70
N THR A 229 -9.65 1.13 -9.10
CA THR A 229 -9.50 1.61 -10.49
C THR A 229 -8.04 1.89 -10.80
N ASN A 230 -7.66 1.86 -12.08
CA ASN A 230 -6.32 2.23 -12.53
C ASN A 230 -6.20 3.73 -12.85
#